data_AF-A0A7V7MMJ4-F1
#
_entry.id   AF-A0A7V7MMJ4-F1
#
_cell.length_a   1.000
_cell.length_b   1.000
_cell.length_c   1.000
_cell.angle_alpha   90.00
_cell.angle_beta   90.00
_cell.angle_gamma   90.00
#
_symmetry.space_group_name_H-M   'P 1'
#
loop_
_entity.id
_entity.type
_entity.pdbx_description
1 polymer ?
#
loop_
_entity_poly.entity_id
_entity_poly.type
_entity_poly.pdbx_seq_one_letter_code
_entity_poly.pdbx_strand_id
1 'polypeptide(L)'
;MGRLLPCPLRRPLNVFSMPHVGDRLPGERVGFAGGDPQEWVPGLLHRLQVGGRPAQPWSAQADLLLHPYPRPNQELAELDARLADLPANFPVALYEAETPILPNLLMAVPEDLEGGEPGGSSPGAGLRRYRSAFRHQGQGQVEALVLLPAQRLRYLLRGSFLCEVRPGPGASLQNRRFLIAALDHQRSLMQLCGGDFSVRIGLPEAKRVVVIMPHFDDDVLQCGGAMAQARQQGAEVRMIWLTDGALGVSTVSPEESTRIRKQEAANAMAMLGIEDFHFLDAPETRLKARGPWTRRLKALLQEFQPDRVHAVWWADNNVDHFEANRVLRAAWPVSLNSTSLAASGIWTPVPGNRYLPLSPADRQLKDEVTRAYASQIAEVDYLQVERGLSLYHAGQARQVAGLEVQSAESYLLFEGGEYWRRFRTSGVPKRWLLG
;
A
#
# COMPACT_ATOMS: atom_id res chain seq x y z
N MET A 1 29.40 28.79 -6.52
CA MET A 1 29.56 27.87 -7.67
C MET A 1 28.96 26.54 -7.28
N GLY A 2 27.96 25.94 -7.90
CA GLY A 2 26.89 26.41 -8.78
C GLY A 2 25.65 25.60 -8.37
N ARG A 3 24.49 26.26 -8.26
CA ARG A 3 23.20 25.59 -8.08
C ARG A 3 22.89 24.85 -9.38
N LEU A 4 23.16 23.55 -9.42
CA LEU A 4 22.56 22.67 -10.41
C LEU A 4 21.17 22.32 -9.89
N LEU A 5 20.14 22.94 -10.49
CA LEU A 5 18.76 22.50 -10.42
C LEU A 5 18.68 21.13 -11.12
N PRO A 6 18.36 20.02 -10.45
CA PRO A 6 17.75 18.90 -11.16
C PRO A 6 16.27 19.26 -11.31
N CYS A 7 15.81 19.23 -12.56
CA CYS A 7 14.42 19.37 -12.98
C CYS A 7 13.45 18.83 -11.91
N PRO A 8 12.47 19.60 -11.40
CA PRO A 8 11.52 19.05 -10.46
C PRO A 8 10.69 18.03 -11.23
N LEU A 9 11.02 16.75 -11.09
CA LEU A 9 10.13 15.66 -11.47
C LEU A 9 8.76 16.03 -10.88
N ARG A 10 7.81 16.41 -11.74
CA ARG A 10 6.45 16.73 -11.29
C ARG A 10 5.96 15.47 -10.59
N ARG A 11 5.64 15.60 -9.30
CA ARG A 11 5.05 14.53 -8.52
C ARG A 11 3.79 14.06 -9.24
N PRO A 12 3.52 12.74 -9.31
CA PRO A 12 2.21 12.27 -9.71
C PRO A 12 1.13 12.97 -8.86
N LEU A 13 0.07 13.45 -9.52
CA LEU A 13 -0.99 14.19 -8.85
C LEU A 13 -1.71 13.32 -7.81
N ASN A 14 -1.71 12.01 -8.04
CA ASN A 14 -2.44 11.02 -7.29
C ASN A 14 -1.78 10.52 -6.00
N VAL A 15 -0.49 10.73 -5.73
CA VAL A 15 0.17 10.18 -4.51
C VAL A 15 0.26 11.19 -3.38
N PHE A 16 -0.02 10.78 -2.13
CA PHE A 16 0.07 11.70 -0.98
C PHE A 16 1.51 12.06 -0.62
N SER A 17 2.37 11.04 -0.52
CA SER A 17 3.79 11.15 -0.20
C SER A 17 4.60 10.31 -1.18
N MET A 18 5.83 10.71 -1.46
CA MET A 18 6.78 9.88 -2.21
C MET A 18 8.00 9.64 -1.32
N PRO A 19 8.44 8.39 -1.14
CA PRO A 19 9.68 8.12 -0.45
C PRO A 19 10.88 8.63 -1.25
N HIS A 20 11.99 8.85 -0.56
CA HIS A 20 13.28 9.12 -1.17
C HIS A 20 13.95 7.81 -1.58
N VAL A 21 14.57 7.80 -2.76
CA VAL A 21 15.46 6.72 -3.20
C VAL A 21 16.82 7.02 -2.59
N GLY A 22 17.30 6.15 -1.70
CA GLY A 22 18.61 6.27 -1.12
C GLY A 22 19.49 5.06 -1.41
N ASP A 23 20.79 5.31 -1.29
CA ASP A 23 21.88 4.39 -1.57
C ASP A 23 22.77 4.18 -0.33
N ARG A 24 22.54 4.94 0.75
CA ARG A 24 23.20 4.79 2.06
C ARG A 24 22.33 5.30 3.22
N LEU A 25 22.57 4.76 4.42
CA LEU A 25 22.02 5.29 5.67
C LEU A 25 22.87 6.43 6.25
N PRO A 26 22.28 7.32 7.07
CA PRO A 26 23.05 8.33 7.81
C PRO A 26 23.70 7.70 9.05
N GLY A 27 24.98 7.39 8.97
CA GLY A 27 25.74 6.80 10.08
C GLY A 27 26.79 5.83 9.56
N GLU A 28 27.85 5.62 10.33
CA GLU A 28 28.93 4.69 9.97
C GLU A 28 28.95 3.44 10.84
N ARG A 29 28.35 3.50 12.03
CA ARG A 29 28.27 2.41 13.01
C ARG A 29 26.81 2.09 13.27
N VAL A 30 26.23 1.30 12.36
CA VAL A 30 24.83 0.87 12.44
C VAL A 30 24.68 -0.20 13.52
N GLY A 31 23.87 0.10 14.54
CA GLY A 31 23.48 -0.84 15.58
C GLY A 31 22.06 -1.34 15.37
N PHE A 32 21.83 -2.66 15.36
CA PHE A 32 20.50 -3.24 15.24
C PHE A 32 19.95 -3.77 16.58
N ALA A 33 18.64 -3.63 16.80
CA ALA A 33 17.92 -4.18 17.95
C ALA A 33 16.51 -4.64 17.53
N GLY A 34 15.83 -5.39 18.40
CA GLY A 34 14.48 -5.91 18.14
C GLY A 34 14.44 -7.21 17.34
N GLY A 35 15.59 -7.88 17.17
CA GLY A 35 15.73 -9.10 16.37
C GLY A 35 16.92 -9.00 15.41
N ASP A 36 17.25 -10.09 14.72
CA ASP A 36 18.27 -10.10 13.66
C ASP A 36 17.65 -9.59 12.34
N PRO A 37 18.09 -8.46 11.78
CA PRO A 37 17.52 -7.88 10.57
C PRO A 37 17.69 -8.73 9.30
N GLN A 38 18.49 -9.81 9.31
CA GLN A 38 18.90 -10.55 8.11
C GLN A 38 17.74 -11.07 7.27
N GLU A 39 16.64 -11.49 7.88
CA GLU A 39 15.47 -12.00 7.16
C GLU A 39 14.68 -10.90 6.43
N TRP A 40 14.74 -9.66 6.90
CA TRP A 40 13.86 -8.58 6.43
C TRP A 40 14.55 -7.59 5.51
N VAL A 41 15.82 -7.28 5.78
CA VAL A 41 16.61 -6.30 5.03
C VAL A 41 17.98 -6.83 4.57
N PRO A 42 18.06 -8.03 3.96
CA PRO A 42 19.33 -8.65 3.57
C PRO A 42 20.14 -7.80 2.59
N GLY A 43 19.49 -7.06 1.69
CA GLY A 43 20.15 -6.19 0.72
C GLY A 43 20.85 -5.00 1.39
N LEU A 44 20.20 -4.36 2.36
CA LEU A 44 20.80 -3.32 3.18
C LEU A 44 22.01 -3.85 3.96
N LEU A 45 21.89 -5.02 4.61
CA LEU A 45 22.99 -5.61 5.37
C LEU A 45 24.18 -5.95 4.47
N HIS A 46 23.92 -6.53 3.30
CA HIS A 46 24.97 -6.81 2.32
C HIS A 46 25.70 -5.53 1.89
N ARG A 47 24.98 -4.45 1.59
CA ARG A 47 25.60 -3.15 1.24
C ARG A 47 26.48 -2.62 2.36
N LEU A 48 26.01 -2.69 3.59
CA LEU A 48 26.78 -2.27 4.77
C LEU A 48 28.06 -3.11 4.92
N GLN A 49 27.96 -4.42 4.73
CA GLN A 49 29.09 -5.35 4.78
C GLN A 49 30.13 -5.04 3.68
N VAL A 50 29.72 -4.93 2.42
CA VAL A 50 30.61 -4.61 1.29
C VAL A 50 31.24 -3.21 1.44
N GLY A 51 30.50 -2.26 2.01
CA GLY A 51 30.98 -0.93 2.34
C GLY A 51 31.95 -0.86 3.53
N GLY A 52 32.37 -2.00 4.09
CA GLY A 52 33.30 -2.10 5.21
C GLY A 52 32.72 -1.68 6.57
N ARG A 53 31.39 -1.57 6.67
CA ARG A 53 30.68 -1.04 7.84
C ARG A 53 29.49 -1.94 8.20
N PRO A 54 29.73 -3.20 8.57
CA PRO A 54 28.66 -4.15 8.85
C PRO A 54 27.78 -3.67 10.01
N ALA A 55 26.47 -3.92 9.90
CA ALA A 55 25.56 -3.71 11.03
C ALA A 55 25.94 -4.68 12.17
N GLN A 56 25.91 -4.18 13.40
CA GLN A 56 26.25 -4.94 14.61
C GLN A 56 25.09 -4.92 15.60
N PRO A 57 25.00 -5.87 16.55
CA PRO A 57 24.05 -5.76 17.65
C PRO A 57 24.20 -4.41 18.36
N TRP A 58 23.06 -3.85 18.78
CA TRP A 58 22.98 -2.52 19.37
C TRP A 58 23.97 -2.31 20.54
N SER A 59 24.70 -1.20 20.51
CA SER A 59 25.57 -0.75 21.59
C SER A 59 25.59 0.78 21.68
N ALA A 60 26.08 1.32 22.79
CA ALA A 60 26.22 2.77 22.98
C ALA A 60 27.20 3.45 21.99
N GLN A 61 27.99 2.67 21.24
CA GLN A 61 28.92 3.19 20.22
C GLN A 61 28.25 3.39 18.86
N ALA A 62 27.04 2.85 18.65
CA ALA A 62 26.29 3.01 17.42
C ALA A 62 25.91 4.48 17.21
N ASP A 63 25.94 4.93 15.95
CA ASP A 63 25.52 6.27 15.54
C ASP A 63 24.21 6.27 14.73
N LEU A 64 23.63 5.08 14.49
CA LEU A 64 22.30 4.87 13.95
C LEU A 64 21.68 3.62 14.57
N LEU A 65 20.39 3.70 14.90
CA LEU A 65 19.58 2.55 15.33
C LEU A 65 18.80 1.99 14.15
N LEU A 66 19.02 0.71 13.84
CA LEU A 66 18.19 -0.10 12.94
C LEU A 66 17.26 -0.98 13.79
N HIS A 67 15.95 -0.94 13.55
CA HIS A 67 14.98 -1.68 14.37
C HIS A 67 13.76 -2.09 13.52
N PRO A 68 13.10 -3.23 13.77
CA PRO A 68 11.84 -3.53 13.10
C PRO A 68 10.76 -2.51 13.49
N TYR A 69 9.82 -2.24 12.58
CA TYR A 69 8.65 -1.44 12.92
C TYR A 69 7.80 -2.19 13.95
N PRO A 70 7.50 -1.59 15.12
CA PRO A 70 6.93 -2.33 16.23
C PRO A 70 5.47 -2.70 15.96
N ARG A 71 5.04 -3.88 16.42
CA ARG A 71 3.61 -4.17 16.53
C ARG A 71 2.94 -3.14 17.46
N PRO A 72 1.70 -2.69 17.20
CA PRO A 72 1.03 -1.75 18.09
C PRO A 72 0.52 -2.46 19.36
N ASN A 73 1.45 -2.71 20.30
CA ASN A 73 1.23 -3.34 21.60
C ASN A 73 2.46 -3.06 22.52
N GLN A 74 2.89 -4.06 23.30
CA GLN A 74 4.09 -4.00 24.15
C GLN A 74 5.37 -3.61 23.37
N GLU A 75 5.56 -4.10 22.14
CA GLU A 75 6.74 -3.78 21.33
C GLU A 75 6.87 -2.26 21.07
N LEU A 76 5.73 -1.58 20.89
CA LEU A 76 5.69 -0.14 20.71
C LEU A 76 6.12 0.60 21.98
N ALA A 77 5.71 0.12 23.16
CA ALA A 77 6.10 0.71 24.44
C ALA A 77 7.60 0.53 24.71
N GLU A 78 8.15 -0.65 24.40
CA GLU A 78 9.58 -0.95 24.54
C GLU A 78 10.43 -0.09 23.60
N LEU A 79 10.01 0.07 22.34
CA LEU A 79 10.69 0.96 21.41
C LEU A 79 10.59 2.43 21.87
N ASP A 80 9.40 2.91 22.29
CA ASP A 80 9.25 4.29 22.76
C ASP A 80 10.13 4.60 23.98
N ALA A 81 10.31 3.63 24.90
CA ALA A 81 11.24 3.75 26.02
C ALA A 81 12.69 3.86 25.54
N ARG A 82 13.14 2.97 24.65
CA ARG A 82 14.49 3.04 24.04
C ARG A 82 14.74 4.36 23.34
N LEU A 83 13.76 4.85 22.58
CA LEU A 83 13.85 6.14 21.88
C LEU A 83 13.91 7.33 22.86
N ALA A 84 13.42 7.18 24.09
CA ALA A 84 13.47 8.22 25.12
C ALA A 84 14.89 8.45 25.65
N ASP A 85 15.72 7.39 25.65
CA ASP A 85 17.09 7.41 26.15
C ASP A 85 18.09 7.92 25.10
N LEU A 86 17.65 8.10 23.84
CA LEU A 86 18.48 8.60 22.75
C LEU A 86 18.43 10.13 22.64
N PRO A 87 19.50 10.78 22.13
CA PRO A 87 19.45 12.19 21.77
C PRO A 87 18.27 12.47 20.81
N ALA A 88 17.62 13.62 20.96
CA ALA A 88 16.42 13.97 20.19
C ALA A 88 16.60 13.86 18.65
N ASN A 89 17.79 14.20 18.17
CA ASN A 89 18.17 14.17 16.76
C ASN A 89 18.83 12.85 16.30
N PHE A 90 18.94 11.84 17.16
CA PHE A 90 19.60 10.58 16.85
C PHE A 90 18.86 9.86 15.70
N PRO A 91 19.56 9.40 14.64
CA PRO A 91 18.90 8.79 13.49
C PRO A 91 18.43 7.37 13.81
N VAL A 92 17.17 7.10 13.48
CA VAL A 92 16.55 5.78 13.66
C VAL A 92 15.92 5.36 12.34
N ALA A 93 16.31 4.19 11.85
CA ALA A 93 15.73 3.53 10.68
C ALA A 93 14.84 2.37 11.16
N LEU A 94 13.54 2.49 10.93
CA LEU A 94 12.63 1.36 11.10
C LEU A 94 12.43 0.63 9.78
N TYR A 95 12.61 -0.68 9.77
CA TYR A 95 12.31 -1.53 8.61
C TYR A 95 11.01 -2.30 8.82
N GLU A 96 10.36 -2.66 7.72
CA GLU A 96 9.17 -3.51 7.79
C GLU A 96 9.56 -4.95 8.16
N ALA A 97 8.92 -5.50 9.19
CA ALA A 97 9.07 -6.90 9.57
C ALA A 97 7.73 -7.63 9.42
N GLU A 98 6.80 -7.37 10.34
CA GLU A 98 5.45 -7.95 10.32
C GLU A 98 4.36 -6.89 10.34
N THR A 99 4.69 -5.69 10.80
CA THR A 99 3.79 -4.53 10.74
C THR A 99 4.12 -3.74 9.48
N PRO A 100 3.14 -3.50 8.59
CA PRO A 100 3.37 -2.73 7.38
C PRO A 100 3.77 -1.29 7.70
N ILE A 101 4.52 -0.66 6.80
CA ILE A 101 4.98 0.72 6.97
C ILE A 101 4.53 1.63 5.85
N LEU A 102 4.45 2.93 6.15
CA LEU A 102 4.49 3.99 5.14
C LEU A 102 5.94 4.52 5.06
N PRO A 103 6.73 4.16 4.04
CA PRO A 103 8.15 4.50 4.00
C PRO A 103 8.40 5.95 3.60
N ASN A 104 9.52 6.52 4.07
CA ASN A 104 10.11 7.75 3.53
C ASN A 104 11.47 7.54 2.88
N LEU A 105 12.03 6.34 2.98
CA LEU A 105 13.28 5.93 2.36
C LEU A 105 13.09 4.55 1.76
N LEU A 106 13.47 4.36 0.50
CA LEU A 106 13.68 3.02 -0.04
C LEU A 106 15.15 2.86 -0.42
N MET A 107 15.68 1.68 -0.15
CA MET A 107 17.05 1.27 -0.45
C MET A 107 17.01 0.22 -1.55
N ALA A 108 17.67 0.46 -2.68
CA ALA A 108 17.76 -0.57 -3.71
C ALA A 108 18.45 -1.84 -3.17
N VAL A 109 18.21 -2.99 -3.78
CA VAL A 109 18.95 -4.22 -3.50
C VAL A 109 20.05 -4.37 -4.55
N PRO A 110 21.25 -4.84 -4.18
CA PRO A 110 22.30 -5.14 -5.15
C PRO A 110 21.86 -6.18 -6.19
N GLU A 111 22.21 -5.97 -7.47
CA GLU A 111 21.80 -6.83 -8.59
C GLU A 111 22.31 -8.27 -8.44
N ASP A 112 23.43 -8.49 -7.76
CA ASP A 112 24.00 -9.82 -7.48
C ASP A 112 23.19 -10.64 -6.47
N LEU A 113 22.31 -9.99 -5.70
CA LEU A 113 21.32 -10.65 -4.83
C LEU A 113 19.96 -10.84 -5.52
N GLU A 114 19.81 -10.36 -6.75
CA GLU A 114 18.62 -10.53 -7.58
C GLU A 114 18.93 -11.50 -8.72
N GLY A 115 18.37 -12.70 -8.70
CA GLY A 115 18.51 -13.65 -9.82
C GLY A 115 17.75 -13.26 -11.10
N GLY A 116 17.75 -11.98 -11.52
CA GLY A 116 16.98 -11.46 -12.66
C GLY A 116 17.82 -10.63 -13.64
N GLU A 117 17.45 -10.66 -14.93
CA GLU A 117 18.23 -10.07 -16.04
C GLU A 117 18.38 -8.52 -15.99
N PRO A 118 19.53 -7.98 -16.47
CA PRO A 118 19.84 -6.56 -16.44
C PRO A 118 19.11 -5.78 -17.55
N GLY A 119 18.08 -5.00 -17.18
CA GLY A 119 17.43 -4.07 -18.10
C GLY A 119 18.20 -2.74 -18.22
N GLY A 120 18.26 -2.15 -19.42
CA GLY A 120 19.07 -0.97 -19.77
C GLY A 120 18.89 0.34 -18.96
N SER A 121 19.88 1.23 -19.12
CA SER A 121 20.27 2.36 -18.25
C SER A 121 19.75 3.73 -18.73
N SER A 122 18.44 3.99 -18.63
CA SER A 122 17.93 5.38 -18.73
C SER A 122 17.48 5.93 -17.38
N PRO A 123 17.72 7.23 -17.06
CA PRO A 123 17.24 7.85 -15.82
C PRO A 123 15.73 7.74 -15.61
N GLY A 124 14.94 7.71 -16.69
CA GLY A 124 13.49 7.48 -16.65
C GLY A 124 13.09 6.02 -16.41
N ALA A 125 13.91 5.05 -16.82
CA ALA A 125 13.70 3.64 -16.53
C ALA A 125 13.95 3.31 -15.05
N GLY A 126 14.92 3.98 -14.41
CA GLY A 126 15.17 3.80 -12.98
C GLY A 126 14.00 4.23 -12.09
N LEU A 127 13.36 5.36 -12.38
CA LEU A 127 12.20 5.84 -11.61
C LEU A 127 10.95 4.98 -11.82
N ARG A 128 10.76 4.44 -13.03
CA ARG A 128 9.66 3.50 -13.34
C ARG A 128 9.86 2.15 -12.65
N ARG A 129 11.08 1.57 -12.69
CA ARG A 129 11.44 0.37 -11.93
C ARG A 129 11.31 0.55 -10.41
N TYR A 130 11.74 1.70 -9.93
CA TYR A 130 11.67 2.02 -8.50
C TYR A 130 10.24 2.16 -7.99
N ARG A 131 9.33 2.70 -8.82
CA ARG A 131 7.89 2.71 -8.54
C ARG A 131 7.27 1.33 -8.60
N SER A 132 7.94 0.37 -9.25
CA SER A 132 7.40 -0.96 -9.54
C SER A 132 7.91 -2.10 -8.66
N ALA A 133 8.82 -1.86 -7.71
CA ALA A 133 9.61 -2.95 -7.14
C ALA A 133 9.80 -2.93 -5.61
N PHE A 134 8.72 -2.73 -4.83
CA PHE A 134 8.78 -2.79 -3.36
C PHE A 134 9.09 -4.22 -2.85
N ARG A 135 10.09 -4.36 -1.95
CA ARG A 135 10.37 -5.59 -1.18
C ARG A 135 9.54 -5.65 0.09
N HIS A 136 9.22 -6.87 0.48
CA HIS A 136 8.91 -7.20 1.86
C HIS A 136 9.56 -8.56 2.25
N GLN A 137 10.01 -8.71 3.50
CA GLN A 137 10.75 -9.90 3.99
C GLN A 137 11.95 -10.30 3.10
N GLY A 138 12.73 -9.33 2.62
CA GLY A 138 13.89 -9.61 1.77
C GLY A 138 13.59 -10.11 0.35
N GLN A 139 12.36 -10.01 -0.16
CA GLN A 139 11.97 -10.44 -1.51
C GLN A 139 11.45 -9.27 -2.36
N GLY A 140 11.99 -9.03 -3.57
CA GLY A 140 11.73 -7.88 -4.47
C GLY A 140 13.01 -7.07 -4.84
N GLN A 141 12.95 -5.78 -5.22
CA GLN A 141 14.16 -5.00 -5.61
C GLN A 141 14.51 -3.77 -4.75
N VAL A 142 13.61 -3.29 -3.89
CA VAL A 142 13.92 -2.19 -2.95
C VAL A 142 13.40 -2.46 -1.54
N GLU A 143 14.20 -2.22 -0.51
CA GLU A 143 13.82 -2.36 0.90
C GLU A 143 13.27 -1.04 1.44
N ALA A 144 12.12 -1.11 2.10
CA ALA A 144 11.39 0.05 2.58
C ALA A 144 11.73 0.39 4.04
N LEU A 145 11.97 1.67 4.32
CA LEU A 145 12.37 2.17 5.64
C LEU A 145 11.59 3.44 6.04
N VAL A 146 11.37 3.58 7.35
CA VAL A 146 11.04 4.85 8.00
C VAL A 146 12.28 5.36 8.72
N LEU A 147 12.95 6.35 8.11
CA LEU A 147 14.13 7.00 8.68
C LEU A 147 13.74 8.36 9.27
N LEU A 148 13.76 8.47 10.59
CA LEU A 148 13.43 9.70 11.31
C LEU A 148 14.34 9.90 12.54
N PRO A 149 14.52 11.15 13.00
CA PRO A 149 15.09 11.40 14.32
C PRO A 149 14.25 10.77 15.43
N ALA A 150 14.90 10.26 16.48
CA ALA A 150 14.27 9.59 17.61
C ALA A 150 13.05 10.35 18.17
N GLN A 151 13.17 11.66 18.42
CA GLN A 151 12.06 12.45 18.95
C GLN A 151 10.84 12.48 18.02
N ARG A 152 11.07 12.61 16.70
CA ARG A 152 9.97 12.62 15.71
C ARG A 152 9.31 11.26 15.60
N LEU A 153 10.12 10.21 15.66
CA LEU A 153 9.63 8.84 15.61
C LEU A 153 8.73 8.52 16.81
N ARG A 154 9.06 8.99 18.01
CA ARG A 154 8.18 8.85 19.19
C ARG A 154 6.82 9.50 19.00
N TYR A 155 6.77 10.72 18.45
CA TYR A 155 5.49 11.38 18.17
C TYR A 155 4.67 10.62 17.13
N LEU A 156 5.33 10.10 16.10
CA LEU A 156 4.71 9.25 15.09
C LEU A 156 4.11 8.00 15.75
N LEU A 157 4.93 7.20 16.44
CA LEU A 157 4.54 5.93 17.05
C LEU A 157 3.41 6.07 18.06
N ARG A 158 3.34 7.16 18.82
CA ARG A 158 2.26 7.44 19.78
C ARG A 158 0.92 7.84 19.12
N GLY A 159 0.86 7.96 17.79
CA GLY A 159 -0.37 8.35 17.07
C GLY A 159 -0.91 9.72 17.52
N SER A 160 -0.04 10.59 18.02
CA SER A 160 -0.43 11.78 18.78
C SER A 160 -1.26 12.76 17.95
N PHE A 161 -2.48 13.08 18.43
CA PHE A 161 -3.29 14.17 17.89
C PHE A 161 -2.70 15.56 18.16
N LEU A 162 -1.78 15.66 19.13
CA LEU A 162 -1.01 16.88 19.42
C LEU A 162 0.09 17.13 18.38
N CYS A 163 0.34 16.15 17.50
CA CYS A 163 1.18 16.31 16.33
C CYS A 163 0.41 17.10 15.25
N GLU A 164 -0.10 18.29 15.60
CA GLU A 164 -0.28 19.36 14.61
C GLU A 164 1.13 19.81 14.21
N VAL A 165 1.81 18.99 13.43
CA VAL A 165 3.09 19.42 12.87
C VAL A 165 2.74 20.56 11.90
N ARG A 166 2.93 21.79 12.36
CA ARG A 166 3.28 22.92 11.49
C ARG A 166 4.78 22.80 11.27
N PRO A 167 5.22 22.16 10.19
CA PRO A 167 6.64 21.92 10.00
C PRO A 167 7.29 23.28 9.84
N GLY A 168 8.51 23.45 10.37
CA GLY A 168 9.18 24.74 10.33
C GLY A 168 9.33 25.26 8.89
N PRO A 169 9.50 26.59 8.68
CA PRO A 169 9.59 27.20 7.35
C PRO A 169 10.64 26.56 6.42
N GLY A 170 11.70 25.96 6.97
CA GLY A 170 12.76 25.27 6.22
C GLY A 170 12.53 23.79 5.91
N ALA A 171 11.46 23.15 6.40
CA ALA A 171 11.15 21.76 6.08
C ALA A 171 10.49 21.65 4.70
N SER A 172 11.02 20.77 3.83
CA SER A 172 10.44 20.53 2.51
C SER A 172 8.97 20.15 2.61
N LEU A 173 8.15 20.61 1.65
CA LEU A 173 6.72 20.28 1.57
C LEU A 173 6.49 18.76 1.55
N GLN A 174 7.43 18.01 0.95
CA GLN A 174 7.42 16.55 0.93
C GLN A 174 7.52 15.95 2.33
N ASN A 175 8.42 16.44 3.18
CA ASN A 175 8.54 15.99 4.57
C ASN A 175 7.26 16.26 5.36
N ARG A 176 6.59 17.39 5.11
CA ARG A 176 5.31 17.72 5.74
C ARG A 176 4.26 16.66 5.41
N ARG A 177 4.06 16.41 4.12
CA ARG A 177 3.05 15.47 3.60
C ARG A 177 3.30 14.04 4.04
N PHE A 178 4.57 13.61 4.05
CA PHE A 178 4.97 12.32 4.60
C PHE A 178 4.53 12.17 6.05
N LEU A 179 4.90 13.12 6.93
CA LEU A 179 4.58 13.02 8.36
C LEU A 179 3.07 12.92 8.60
N ILE A 180 2.26 13.68 7.87
CA ILE A 180 0.80 13.62 7.97
C ILE A 180 0.29 12.24 7.54
N ALA A 181 0.71 11.74 6.38
CA ALA A 181 0.29 10.44 5.89
C ALA A 181 0.75 9.30 6.83
N ALA A 182 1.97 9.40 7.38
CA ALA A 182 2.49 8.44 8.34
C ALA A 182 1.71 8.45 9.65
N LEU A 183 1.31 9.63 10.15
CA LEU A 183 0.45 9.75 11.33
C LEU A 183 -0.96 9.21 11.11
N ASP A 184 -1.54 9.42 9.92
CA ASP A 184 -2.81 8.80 9.51
C ASP A 184 -2.69 7.27 9.48
N HIS A 185 -1.60 6.77 8.88
CA HIS A 185 -1.30 5.35 8.81
C HIS A 185 -1.14 4.74 10.22
N GLN A 186 -0.32 5.34 11.09
CA GLN A 186 -0.11 4.84 12.45
C GLN A 186 -1.40 4.83 13.28
N ARG A 187 -2.22 5.89 13.21
CA ARG A 187 -3.53 5.90 13.90
C ARG A 187 -4.47 4.85 13.35
N SER A 188 -4.40 4.56 12.05
CA SER A 188 -5.16 3.47 11.44
C SER A 188 -4.71 2.12 11.99
N LEU A 189 -3.40 1.84 12.07
CA LEU A 189 -2.86 0.63 12.68
C LEU A 189 -3.33 0.47 14.14
N MET A 190 -3.29 1.55 14.93
CA MET A 190 -3.81 1.54 16.30
C MET A 190 -5.29 1.19 16.40
N GLN A 191 -6.11 1.56 15.40
CA GLN A 191 -7.51 1.15 15.37
C GLN A 191 -7.70 -0.31 15.02
N LEU A 192 -6.71 -0.98 14.43
CA LEU A 192 -6.73 -2.41 14.17
C LEU A 192 -6.24 -3.22 15.37
N CYS A 193 -5.39 -2.60 16.20
CA CYS A 193 -4.91 -3.16 17.45
C CYS A 193 -5.94 -2.98 18.57
N GLY A 194 -6.74 -4.03 18.77
CA GLY A 194 -7.82 -4.05 19.74
C GLY A 194 -9.10 -4.61 19.12
N GLY A 195 -9.64 -5.68 19.73
CA GLY A 195 -10.80 -6.44 19.24
C GLY A 195 -10.44 -7.80 18.63
N ASP A 196 -11.44 -8.51 18.09
CA ASP A 196 -11.25 -9.76 17.35
C ASP A 196 -10.60 -9.47 15.98
N PHE A 197 -9.27 -9.34 16.00
CA PHE A 197 -8.43 -9.28 14.81
C PHE A 197 -7.88 -10.67 14.50
N SER A 198 -8.76 -11.68 14.43
CA SER A 198 -8.34 -13.03 14.06
C SER A 198 -7.92 -13.06 12.59
N VAL A 199 -6.64 -13.36 12.37
CA VAL A 199 -6.11 -13.68 11.04
C VAL A 199 -6.67 -15.05 10.62
N ARG A 200 -7.18 -15.13 9.39
CA ARG A 200 -7.72 -16.36 8.81
C ARG A 200 -7.28 -16.51 7.36
N ILE A 201 -7.32 -17.75 6.87
CA ILE A 201 -7.04 -18.08 5.48
C ILE A 201 -8.34 -18.12 4.69
N GLY A 202 -8.29 -17.60 3.47
CA GLY A 202 -9.43 -17.49 2.57
C GLY A 202 -10.33 -16.29 2.87
N LEU A 203 -11.37 -16.14 2.07
CA LEU A 203 -12.45 -15.18 2.28
C LEU A 203 -13.74 -15.95 2.58
N PRO A 204 -14.68 -15.39 3.37
CA PRO A 204 -15.97 -16.04 3.62
C PRO A 204 -16.75 -16.21 2.32
N GLU A 205 -17.46 -17.32 2.14
CA GLU A 205 -18.31 -17.54 0.96
C GLU A 205 -19.29 -16.39 0.75
N ALA A 206 -19.54 -16.05 -0.52
CA ALA A 206 -20.43 -14.98 -0.92
C ALA A 206 -21.08 -15.35 -2.26
N LYS A 207 -22.40 -15.17 -2.38
CA LYS A 207 -23.12 -15.41 -3.64
C LYS A 207 -23.10 -14.17 -4.52
N ARG A 208 -23.03 -12.99 -3.91
CA ARG A 208 -23.07 -11.69 -4.58
C ARG A 208 -21.89 -10.85 -4.11
N VAL A 209 -20.94 -10.59 -5.01
CA VAL A 209 -19.71 -9.85 -4.73
C VAL A 209 -19.69 -8.57 -5.55
N VAL A 210 -19.46 -7.44 -4.90
CA VAL A 210 -19.20 -6.16 -5.57
C VAL A 210 -17.74 -5.78 -5.38
N VAL A 211 -17.05 -5.40 -6.45
CA VAL A 211 -15.67 -4.89 -6.41
C VAL A 211 -15.70 -3.43 -6.81
N ILE A 212 -15.16 -2.55 -5.96
CA ILE A 212 -15.23 -1.10 -6.14
C ILE A 212 -13.83 -0.53 -6.10
N MET A 213 -13.35 -0.07 -7.24
CA MET A 213 -12.00 0.46 -7.36
C MET A 213 -11.99 1.87 -7.97
N PRO A 214 -11.07 2.74 -7.53
CA PRO A 214 -10.98 4.07 -8.11
C PRO A 214 -10.49 4.01 -9.55
N HIS A 215 -9.36 3.34 -9.81
CA HIS A 215 -8.74 3.24 -11.14
C HIS A 215 -9.00 1.86 -11.76
N PHE A 216 -8.81 1.74 -13.08
CA PHE A 216 -9.28 0.58 -13.83
C PHE A 216 -8.48 -0.69 -13.58
N ASP A 217 -7.20 -0.57 -13.32
CA ASP A 217 -6.24 -1.64 -13.06
C ASP A 217 -6.21 -2.12 -11.61
N ASP A 218 -6.66 -1.27 -10.67
CA ASP A 218 -6.72 -1.59 -9.24
C ASP A 218 -7.51 -2.88 -8.94
N ASP A 219 -8.49 -3.21 -9.77
CA ASP A 219 -9.36 -4.37 -9.59
C ASP A 219 -8.60 -5.69 -9.64
N VAL A 220 -7.79 -5.89 -10.67
CA VAL A 220 -7.04 -7.12 -10.89
C VAL A 220 -5.79 -7.07 -10.04
N LEU A 221 -5.13 -5.92 -9.90
CA LEU A 221 -3.95 -5.80 -9.05
C LEU A 221 -4.27 -6.20 -7.60
N GLN A 222 -5.39 -5.72 -7.07
CA GLN A 222 -5.73 -5.94 -5.67
C GLN A 222 -6.68 -7.13 -5.44
N CYS A 223 -7.50 -7.50 -6.43
CA CYS A 223 -8.58 -8.49 -6.27
C CYS A 223 -8.72 -9.51 -7.41
N GLY A 224 -7.76 -9.62 -8.33
CA GLY A 224 -7.86 -10.53 -9.48
C GLY A 224 -8.07 -12.00 -9.08
N GLY A 225 -7.35 -12.47 -8.06
CA GLY A 225 -7.48 -13.80 -7.51
C GLY A 225 -8.82 -14.00 -6.78
N ALA A 226 -9.22 -13.04 -5.94
CA ALA A 226 -10.52 -13.10 -5.25
C ALA A 226 -11.72 -13.07 -6.22
N MET A 227 -11.63 -12.32 -7.32
CA MET A 227 -12.65 -12.31 -8.37
C MET A 227 -12.70 -13.66 -9.09
N ALA A 228 -11.55 -14.20 -9.50
CA ALA A 228 -11.48 -15.52 -10.14
C ALA A 228 -12.06 -16.62 -9.24
N GLN A 229 -11.64 -16.69 -7.97
CA GLN A 229 -12.15 -17.70 -7.03
C GLN A 229 -13.64 -17.52 -6.74
N ALA A 230 -14.15 -16.29 -6.62
CA ALA A 230 -15.58 -16.05 -6.45
C ALA A 230 -16.38 -16.55 -7.67
N ARG A 231 -15.89 -16.33 -8.89
CA ARG A 231 -16.54 -16.84 -10.12
C ARG A 231 -16.51 -18.35 -10.20
N GLN A 232 -15.39 -18.99 -9.84
CA GLN A 232 -15.27 -20.46 -9.76
C GLN A 232 -16.25 -21.06 -8.74
N GLN A 233 -16.53 -20.33 -7.65
CA GLN A 233 -17.53 -20.69 -6.64
C GLN A 233 -18.98 -20.39 -7.06
N GLY A 234 -19.20 -19.89 -8.28
CA GLY A 234 -20.53 -19.58 -8.80
C GLY A 234 -21.12 -18.25 -8.34
N ALA A 235 -20.33 -17.37 -7.73
CA ALA A 235 -20.79 -16.06 -7.30
C ALA A 235 -21.09 -15.14 -8.51
N GLU A 236 -22.13 -14.33 -8.38
CA GLU A 236 -22.36 -13.14 -9.19
C GLU A 236 -21.35 -12.07 -8.76
N VAL A 237 -20.53 -11.58 -9.70
CA VAL A 237 -19.53 -10.54 -9.44
C VAL A 237 -19.88 -9.30 -10.25
N ARG A 238 -19.97 -8.15 -9.58
CA ARG A 238 -20.20 -6.84 -10.18
C ARG A 238 -18.99 -5.93 -9.98
N MET A 239 -18.42 -5.42 -11.06
CA MET A 239 -17.29 -4.49 -11.02
C MET A 239 -17.76 -3.03 -11.14
N ILE A 240 -17.22 -2.13 -10.32
CA ILE A 240 -17.57 -0.70 -10.34
C ILE A 240 -16.30 0.14 -10.25
N TRP A 241 -15.97 0.85 -11.33
CA TRP A 241 -14.87 1.82 -11.31
C TRP A 241 -15.38 3.23 -11.06
N LEU A 242 -14.70 3.94 -10.15
CA LEU A 242 -15.16 5.26 -9.72
C LEU A 242 -14.71 6.38 -10.66
N THR A 243 -13.50 6.31 -11.21
CA THR A 243 -12.91 7.39 -12.00
C THR A 243 -12.95 7.15 -13.50
N ASP A 244 -12.62 8.17 -14.30
CA ASP A 244 -12.62 8.13 -15.78
C ASP A 244 -11.30 7.63 -16.39
N GLY A 245 -10.24 7.47 -15.59
CA GLY A 245 -8.93 7.03 -16.05
C GLY A 245 -8.21 8.02 -16.98
N ALA A 246 -8.65 9.29 -17.01
CA ALA A 246 -8.19 10.29 -17.95
C ALA A 246 -6.70 10.68 -17.80
N LEU A 247 -6.03 10.30 -16.72
CA LEU A 247 -4.61 10.62 -16.47
C LEU A 247 -3.71 9.37 -16.46
N GLY A 248 -4.26 8.19 -16.79
CA GLY A 248 -3.54 6.92 -16.70
C GLY A 248 -2.60 6.62 -17.88
N VAL A 249 -2.71 7.31 -19.02
CA VAL A 249 -1.81 7.12 -20.16
C VAL A 249 -1.13 8.44 -20.51
N SER A 250 0.16 8.57 -20.18
CA SER A 250 0.85 9.86 -20.20
C SER A 250 1.17 10.39 -21.59
N THR A 251 1.08 9.55 -22.61
CA THR A 251 1.50 9.82 -24.00
C THR A 251 0.35 10.27 -24.92
N VAL A 252 -0.89 10.30 -24.42
CA VAL A 252 -2.10 10.61 -25.22
C VAL A 252 -2.95 11.70 -24.55
N SER A 253 -4.01 12.15 -25.23
CA SER A 253 -4.95 13.11 -24.63
C SER A 253 -5.77 12.44 -23.50
N PRO A 254 -6.33 13.21 -22.56
CA PRO A 254 -7.16 12.65 -21.49
C PRO A 254 -8.34 11.82 -22.00
N GLU A 255 -9.00 12.26 -23.07
CA GLU A 255 -10.11 11.56 -23.71
C GLU A 255 -9.69 10.22 -24.31
N GLU A 256 -8.51 10.20 -24.95
CA GLU A 256 -7.95 9.00 -25.53
C GLU A 256 -7.45 8.03 -24.45
N SER A 257 -6.88 8.54 -23.35
CA SER A 257 -6.54 7.75 -22.15
C SER A 257 -7.78 7.05 -21.60
N THR A 258 -8.87 7.78 -21.38
CA THR A 258 -10.14 7.20 -20.93
C THR A 258 -10.63 6.10 -21.88
N ARG A 259 -10.60 6.33 -23.19
CA ARG A 259 -11.05 5.34 -24.19
C ARG A 259 -10.22 4.06 -24.15
N ILE A 260 -8.89 4.19 -24.17
CA ILE A 260 -7.96 3.06 -24.11
C ILE A 260 -8.19 2.26 -22.82
N ARG A 261 -8.18 2.94 -21.67
CA ARG A 261 -8.26 2.24 -20.38
C ARG A 261 -9.62 1.57 -20.17
N LYS A 262 -10.74 2.16 -20.62
CA LYS A 262 -12.05 1.51 -20.57
C LYS A 262 -12.10 0.23 -21.41
N GLN A 263 -11.45 0.23 -22.57
CA GLN A 263 -11.37 -0.95 -23.43
C GLN A 263 -10.53 -2.05 -22.76
N GLU A 264 -9.39 -1.69 -22.17
CA GLU A 264 -8.55 -2.63 -21.42
C GLU A 264 -9.30 -3.24 -20.23
N ALA A 265 -10.03 -2.41 -19.47
CA ALA A 265 -10.86 -2.85 -18.35
C ALA A 265 -11.95 -3.84 -18.78
N ALA A 266 -12.67 -3.55 -19.87
CA ALA A 266 -13.68 -4.45 -20.41
C ALA A 266 -13.08 -5.79 -20.86
N ASN A 267 -11.90 -5.76 -21.50
CA ASN A 267 -11.18 -6.97 -21.90
C ASN A 267 -10.75 -7.79 -20.68
N ALA A 268 -10.23 -7.14 -19.64
CA ALA A 268 -9.82 -7.78 -18.39
C ALA A 268 -11.01 -8.46 -17.69
N MET A 269 -12.17 -7.79 -17.60
CA MET A 269 -13.38 -8.38 -17.04
C MET A 269 -13.89 -9.57 -17.86
N ALA A 270 -13.84 -9.49 -19.18
CA ALA A 270 -14.21 -10.60 -20.06
C ALA A 270 -13.34 -11.85 -19.83
N MET A 271 -12.02 -11.67 -19.61
CA MET A 271 -11.11 -12.78 -19.28
C MET A 271 -11.46 -13.45 -17.94
N LEU A 272 -12.01 -12.71 -16.99
CA LEU A 272 -12.51 -13.23 -15.71
C LEU A 272 -13.95 -13.76 -15.78
N GLY A 273 -14.60 -13.69 -16.94
CA GLY A 273 -16.01 -14.07 -17.10
C GLY A 273 -16.96 -13.19 -16.30
N ILE A 274 -16.66 -11.89 -16.23
CA ILE A 274 -17.44 -10.84 -15.56
C ILE A 274 -18.02 -9.92 -16.63
N GLU A 275 -19.36 -9.89 -16.73
CA GLU A 275 -20.07 -9.05 -17.71
C GLU A 275 -20.82 -7.88 -17.04
N ASP A 276 -21.09 -7.98 -15.74
CA ASP A 276 -21.77 -6.94 -14.97
C ASP A 276 -20.75 -5.93 -14.43
N PHE A 277 -20.54 -4.85 -15.19
CA PHE A 277 -19.63 -3.78 -14.77
C PHE A 277 -20.15 -2.38 -15.07
N HIS A 278 -19.65 -1.41 -14.29
CA HIS A 278 -20.08 -0.01 -14.38
C HIS A 278 -18.90 0.96 -14.28
N PHE A 279 -18.90 1.96 -15.18
CA PHE A 279 -18.03 3.13 -15.09
C PHE A 279 -18.83 4.29 -14.49
N LEU A 280 -18.32 4.91 -13.42
CA LEU A 280 -18.96 6.08 -12.80
C LEU A 280 -18.40 7.42 -13.28
N ASP A 281 -17.27 7.41 -13.98
CA ASP A 281 -16.69 8.54 -14.70
C ASP A 281 -16.48 9.80 -13.83
N ALA A 282 -16.12 9.62 -12.56
CA ALA A 282 -15.64 10.74 -11.76
C ALA A 282 -14.29 11.22 -12.33
N PRO A 283 -14.02 12.53 -12.41
CA PRO A 283 -12.74 13.00 -12.93
C PRO A 283 -11.58 12.52 -12.06
N GLU A 284 -10.62 11.80 -12.64
CA GLU A 284 -9.43 11.28 -11.95
C GLU A 284 -8.70 12.40 -11.19
N THR A 285 -8.20 12.11 -9.99
CA THR A 285 -7.60 13.04 -9.00
C THR A 285 -8.54 14.10 -8.41
N ARG A 286 -9.81 14.13 -8.83
CA ARG A 286 -10.85 15.04 -8.33
C ARG A 286 -12.06 14.29 -7.78
N LEU A 287 -11.91 13.01 -7.46
CA LEU A 287 -12.92 12.23 -6.76
C LEU A 287 -13.21 12.88 -5.40
N LYS A 288 -14.51 13.02 -5.08
CA LYS A 288 -14.96 13.64 -3.83
C LYS A 288 -16.21 12.94 -3.32
N ALA A 289 -16.37 12.85 -2.01
CA ALA A 289 -17.54 12.21 -1.39
C ALA A 289 -18.91 12.76 -1.84
N ARG A 290 -18.99 14.03 -2.28
CA ARG A 290 -20.24 14.73 -2.65
C ARG A 290 -20.34 14.96 -4.17
N GLY A 291 -20.28 13.89 -4.96
CA GLY A 291 -20.46 13.95 -6.42
C GLY A 291 -21.66 13.12 -6.92
N PRO A 292 -21.99 13.24 -8.22
CA PRO A 292 -23.03 12.43 -8.85
C PRO A 292 -22.73 10.92 -8.78
N TRP A 293 -21.45 10.54 -8.89
CA TRP A 293 -20.97 9.16 -8.74
C TRP A 293 -21.38 8.54 -7.40
N THR A 294 -21.42 9.30 -6.30
CA THR A 294 -21.83 8.78 -4.97
C THR A 294 -23.29 8.33 -4.98
N ARG A 295 -24.19 9.08 -5.62
CA ARG A 295 -25.59 8.68 -5.76
C ARG A 295 -25.74 7.45 -6.66
N ARG A 296 -24.99 7.39 -7.76
CA ARG A 296 -25.00 6.25 -8.66
C ARG A 296 -24.48 4.99 -7.96
N LEU A 297 -23.37 5.09 -7.23
CA LEU A 297 -22.80 4.00 -6.44
C LEU A 297 -23.80 3.48 -5.41
N LYS A 298 -24.48 4.37 -4.68
CA LYS A 298 -25.52 3.99 -3.73
C LYS A 298 -26.64 3.19 -4.41
N ALA A 299 -27.13 3.66 -5.56
CA ALA A 299 -28.17 2.96 -6.31
C ALA A 299 -27.72 1.57 -6.74
N LEU A 300 -26.50 1.44 -7.26
CA LEU A 300 -25.92 0.15 -7.66
C LEU A 300 -25.78 -0.83 -6.49
N LEU A 301 -25.35 -0.35 -5.32
CA LEU A 301 -25.26 -1.16 -4.10
C LEU A 301 -26.64 -1.59 -3.60
N GLN A 302 -27.65 -0.71 -3.66
CA GLN A 302 -29.01 -1.02 -3.26
C GLN A 302 -29.70 -1.99 -4.21
N GLU A 303 -29.44 -1.87 -5.51
CA GLU A 303 -29.92 -2.79 -6.53
C GLU A 303 -29.28 -4.18 -6.37
N PHE A 304 -27.96 -4.20 -6.16
CA PHE A 304 -27.22 -5.46 -6.13
C PHE A 304 -27.22 -6.17 -4.78
N GLN A 305 -27.49 -5.54 -3.64
CA GLN A 305 -27.49 -6.20 -2.31
C GLN A 305 -26.34 -7.22 -2.11
N PRO A 306 -25.06 -6.77 -2.13
CA PRO A 306 -23.93 -7.69 -2.03
C PRO A 306 -23.80 -8.35 -0.66
N ASP A 307 -23.32 -9.61 -0.66
CA ASP A 307 -22.88 -10.32 0.55
C ASP A 307 -21.46 -9.90 0.96
N ARG A 308 -20.66 -9.50 -0.04
CA ARG A 308 -19.28 -9.03 0.14
C ARG A 308 -18.96 -7.87 -0.80
N VAL A 309 -18.34 -6.83 -0.27
CA VAL A 309 -17.81 -5.68 -1.00
C VAL A 309 -16.29 -5.67 -0.89
N HIS A 310 -15.61 -5.62 -2.03
CA HIS A 310 -14.18 -5.32 -2.12
C HIS A 310 -13.95 -3.84 -2.39
N ALA A 311 -12.97 -3.26 -1.72
CA ALA A 311 -12.60 -1.86 -1.88
C ALA A 311 -11.11 -1.65 -1.59
N VAL A 312 -10.61 -0.45 -1.85
CA VAL A 312 -9.27 -0.04 -1.47
C VAL A 312 -9.17 0.33 0.02
N TRP A 313 -8.01 0.08 0.61
CA TRP A 313 -7.64 0.39 1.99
C TRP A 313 -7.58 1.89 2.22
N TRP A 314 -8.19 2.36 3.31
CA TRP A 314 -8.32 3.81 3.54
C TRP A 314 -7.01 4.54 3.85
N ALA A 315 -5.95 3.82 4.22
CA ALA A 315 -4.63 4.38 4.48
C ALA A 315 -3.61 4.05 3.38
N ASP A 316 -4.09 3.73 2.17
CA ASP A 316 -3.27 3.66 0.96
C ASP A 316 -2.73 5.06 0.57
N ASN A 317 -1.56 5.09 -0.08
CA ASN A 317 -0.82 6.31 -0.41
C ASN A 317 -1.29 7.01 -1.71
N ASN A 318 -2.50 6.70 -2.19
CA ASN A 318 -3.13 7.33 -3.33
C ASN A 318 -4.38 8.15 -2.92
N VAL A 319 -4.50 9.36 -3.46
CA VAL A 319 -5.57 10.33 -3.18
C VAL A 319 -6.94 9.83 -3.58
N ASP A 320 -7.07 9.21 -4.74
CA ASP A 320 -8.34 8.66 -5.19
C ASP A 320 -8.68 7.40 -4.40
N HIS A 321 -7.69 6.64 -3.89
CA HIS A 321 -7.96 5.49 -3.01
C HIS A 321 -8.56 5.94 -1.67
N PHE A 322 -8.01 7.02 -1.10
CA PHE A 322 -8.58 7.63 0.09
C PHE A 322 -9.97 8.24 -0.18
N GLU A 323 -10.15 8.98 -1.28
CA GLU A 323 -11.45 9.57 -1.62
C GLU A 323 -12.48 8.50 -1.99
N ALA A 324 -12.07 7.36 -2.56
CA ALA A 324 -12.93 6.21 -2.81
C ALA A 324 -13.56 5.68 -1.51
N ASN A 325 -12.79 5.62 -0.42
CA ASN A 325 -13.34 5.27 0.90
C ASN A 325 -14.38 6.29 1.39
N ARG A 326 -14.16 7.59 1.15
CA ARG A 326 -15.14 8.63 1.53
C ARG A 326 -16.40 8.57 0.67
N VAL A 327 -16.26 8.29 -0.63
CA VAL A 327 -17.37 8.08 -1.57
C VAL A 327 -18.16 6.83 -1.17
N LEU A 328 -17.49 5.70 -0.97
CA LEU A 328 -18.11 4.44 -0.57
C LEU A 328 -18.86 4.59 0.75
N ARG A 329 -18.25 5.22 1.76
CA ARG A 329 -18.92 5.51 3.04
C ARG A 329 -20.18 6.36 2.86
N ALA A 330 -20.12 7.39 2.00
CA ALA A 330 -21.27 8.26 1.73
C ALA A 330 -22.37 7.53 0.94
N ALA A 331 -22.00 6.55 0.13
CA ALA A 331 -22.91 5.70 -0.63
C ALA A 331 -23.45 4.51 0.18
N TRP A 332 -22.79 4.14 1.29
CA TRP A 332 -23.06 2.90 2.04
C TRP A 332 -24.50 2.83 2.58
N PRO A 333 -25.33 1.90 2.09
CA PRO A 333 -26.66 1.67 2.62
C PRO A 333 -26.60 1.07 4.03
N VAL A 334 -27.49 1.50 4.92
CA VAL A 334 -27.59 0.94 6.29
C VAL A 334 -27.84 -0.58 6.27
N SER A 335 -28.56 -1.09 5.26
CA SER A 335 -28.81 -2.52 5.09
C SER A 335 -27.54 -3.34 4.87
N LEU A 336 -26.43 -2.72 4.45
CA LEU A 336 -25.15 -3.40 4.25
C LEU A 336 -24.24 -3.34 5.47
N ASN A 337 -24.71 -2.87 6.64
CA ASN A 337 -23.85 -2.80 7.83
C ASN A 337 -23.34 -4.17 8.31
N SER A 338 -24.06 -5.26 8.01
CA SER A 338 -23.63 -6.63 8.28
C SER A 338 -22.99 -7.32 7.07
N THR A 339 -22.88 -6.64 5.92
CA THR A 339 -22.18 -7.13 4.73
C THR A 339 -20.68 -7.14 4.99
N SER A 340 -19.98 -8.16 4.50
CA SER A 340 -18.51 -8.21 4.59
C SER A 340 -17.90 -7.13 3.70
N LEU A 341 -17.00 -6.32 4.24
CA LEU A 341 -16.18 -5.36 3.50
C LEU A 341 -14.73 -5.80 3.60
N ALA A 342 -14.15 -6.20 2.47
CA ALA A 342 -12.78 -6.64 2.32
C ALA A 342 -11.96 -5.54 1.63
N ALA A 343 -11.05 -4.91 2.37
CA ALA A 343 -10.20 -3.85 1.84
C ALA A 343 -8.79 -4.33 1.54
N SER A 344 -8.29 -4.07 0.34
CA SER A 344 -6.94 -4.40 -0.13
C SER A 344 -6.15 -3.13 -0.46
N GLY A 345 -4.85 -3.22 -0.70
CA GLY A 345 -4.00 -2.04 -0.92
C GLY A 345 -2.78 -2.38 -1.74
N ILE A 346 -2.30 -1.41 -2.53
CA ILE A 346 -1.20 -1.61 -3.48
C ILE A 346 0.01 -0.72 -3.16
N TRP A 347 -0.21 0.57 -2.87
CA TRP A 347 0.91 1.49 -2.58
C TRP A 347 1.35 1.45 -1.12
N THR A 348 0.56 0.83 -0.26
CA THR A 348 0.87 0.59 1.14
C THR A 348 0.29 -0.77 1.48
N PRO A 349 1.11 -1.74 1.89
CA PRO A 349 0.61 -3.07 2.22
C PRO A 349 -0.45 -2.99 3.30
N VAL A 350 -1.48 -3.81 3.16
CA VAL A 350 -2.55 -3.86 4.14
C VAL A 350 -2.12 -4.73 5.32
N PRO A 351 -2.34 -4.28 6.57
CA PRO A 351 -2.29 -5.15 7.73
C PRO A 351 -3.51 -6.10 7.67
N GLY A 352 -3.45 -7.13 6.84
CA GLY A 352 -4.61 -7.99 6.57
C GLY A 352 -4.93 -8.96 7.71
N ASN A 353 -6.22 -9.22 7.90
CA ASN A 353 -6.73 -10.30 8.74
C ASN A 353 -7.29 -11.47 7.91
N ARG A 354 -7.22 -11.37 6.58
CA ARG A 354 -7.51 -12.45 5.64
C ARG A 354 -6.36 -12.53 4.65
N TYR A 355 -5.83 -13.74 4.46
CA TYR A 355 -4.91 -14.04 3.39
C TYR A 355 -5.56 -15.06 2.48
N LEU A 356 -5.65 -14.75 1.19
CA LEU A 356 -6.25 -15.60 0.16
C LEU A 356 -5.12 -16.23 -0.67
N PRO A 357 -4.74 -17.48 -0.41
CA PRO A 357 -3.78 -18.18 -1.25
C PRO A 357 -4.28 -18.28 -2.68
N LEU A 358 -3.39 -18.05 -3.63
CA LEU A 358 -3.66 -18.26 -5.04
C LEU A 358 -3.06 -19.59 -5.46
N SER A 359 -3.86 -20.44 -6.12
CA SER A 359 -3.33 -21.60 -6.81
C SER A 359 -2.41 -21.16 -7.96
N PRO A 360 -1.51 -22.01 -8.47
CA PRO A 360 -0.69 -21.67 -9.64
C PRO A 360 -1.53 -21.23 -10.85
N ALA A 361 -2.71 -21.83 -11.04
CA ALA A 361 -3.65 -21.46 -12.09
C ALA A 361 -4.28 -20.08 -11.84
N ASP A 362 -4.73 -19.77 -10.62
CA ASP A 362 -5.26 -18.45 -10.29
C ASP A 362 -4.19 -17.36 -10.42
N ARG A 363 -2.95 -17.67 -10.02
CA ARG A 363 -1.81 -16.77 -10.17
C ARG A 363 -1.51 -16.50 -11.65
N GLN A 364 -1.49 -17.54 -12.47
CA GLN A 364 -1.28 -17.40 -13.91
C GLN A 364 -2.39 -16.57 -14.55
N LEU A 365 -3.66 -16.85 -14.23
CA LEU A 365 -4.79 -16.07 -14.72
C LEU A 365 -4.68 -14.61 -14.30
N LYS A 366 -4.35 -14.34 -13.02
CA LYS A 366 -4.13 -12.97 -12.52
C LYS A 366 -3.06 -12.24 -13.32
N ASP A 367 -1.95 -12.91 -13.66
CA ASP A 367 -0.88 -12.33 -14.48
C ASP A 367 -1.36 -11.99 -15.90
N GLU A 368 -2.08 -12.92 -16.53
CA GLU A 368 -2.62 -12.74 -17.88
C GLU A 368 -3.60 -11.57 -17.93
N VAL A 369 -4.53 -11.50 -16.98
CA VAL A 369 -5.50 -10.41 -16.88
C VAL A 369 -4.80 -9.09 -16.56
N THR A 370 -3.78 -9.08 -15.70
CA THR A 370 -2.99 -7.87 -15.42
C THR A 370 -2.32 -7.32 -16.68
N ARG A 371 -1.84 -8.20 -17.57
CA ARG A 371 -1.27 -7.79 -18.88
C ARG A 371 -2.28 -7.19 -19.85
N ALA A 372 -3.58 -7.41 -19.64
CA ALA A 372 -4.63 -6.78 -20.44
C ALA A 372 -4.67 -5.26 -20.26
N TYR A 373 -4.17 -4.75 -19.12
CA TYR A 373 -3.92 -3.32 -18.89
C TYR A 373 -2.58 -2.88 -19.51
N ALA A 374 -2.41 -3.14 -20.81
CA ALA A 374 -1.14 -2.94 -21.51
C ALA A 374 -0.62 -1.50 -21.41
N SER A 375 -1.52 -0.51 -21.49
CA SER A 375 -1.19 0.90 -21.33
C SER A 375 -0.61 1.21 -19.94
N GLN A 376 -1.11 0.56 -18.90
CA GLN A 376 -0.66 0.75 -17.52
C GLN A 376 0.67 0.03 -17.27
N ILE A 377 0.84 -1.17 -17.82
CA ILE A 377 2.10 -1.92 -17.79
C ILE A 377 3.24 -1.14 -18.47
N ALA A 378 2.93 -0.38 -19.54
CA ALA A 378 3.91 0.48 -20.19
C ALA A 378 4.36 1.67 -19.31
N GLU A 379 3.51 2.12 -18.37
CA GLU A 379 3.82 3.22 -17.45
C GLU A 379 4.58 2.75 -16.21
N VAL A 380 4.16 1.60 -15.64
CA VAL A 380 4.70 0.99 -14.42
C VAL A 380 4.68 -0.53 -14.62
N ASP A 381 5.74 -1.23 -14.22
CA ASP A 381 5.74 -2.70 -14.21
C ASP A 381 4.87 -3.24 -13.06
N TYR A 382 3.55 -3.08 -13.19
CA TYR A 382 2.60 -3.49 -12.16
C TYR A 382 2.58 -5.00 -11.93
N LEU A 383 3.04 -5.79 -12.91
CA LEU A 383 3.20 -7.23 -12.73
C LEU A 383 4.29 -7.50 -11.68
N GLN A 384 5.41 -6.79 -11.74
CA GLN A 384 6.45 -6.89 -10.72
C GLN A 384 5.97 -6.39 -9.35
N VAL A 385 5.25 -5.26 -9.30
CA VAL A 385 4.69 -4.71 -8.05
C VAL A 385 3.83 -5.74 -7.35
N GLU A 386 2.83 -6.24 -8.08
CA GLU A 386 1.82 -7.12 -7.51
C GLU A 386 2.44 -8.46 -7.13
N ARG A 387 3.42 -8.98 -7.89
CA ARG A 387 4.17 -10.20 -7.50
C ARG A 387 4.90 -10.02 -6.17
N GLY A 388 5.58 -8.90 -5.99
CA GLY A 388 6.26 -8.57 -4.72
C GLY A 388 5.28 -8.53 -3.55
N LEU A 389 4.14 -7.86 -3.72
CA LEU A 389 3.07 -7.80 -2.72
C LEU A 389 2.44 -9.17 -2.45
N SER A 390 2.24 -9.97 -3.49
CA SER A 390 1.68 -11.32 -3.38
C SER A 390 2.62 -12.26 -2.61
N LEU A 391 3.93 -12.14 -2.81
CA LEU A 391 4.94 -12.86 -2.05
C LEU A 391 4.98 -12.41 -0.59
N TYR A 392 4.88 -11.10 -0.34
CA TYR A 392 4.76 -10.55 1.01
C TYR A 392 3.59 -11.18 1.77
N HIS A 393 2.40 -11.14 1.17
CA HIS A 393 1.19 -11.71 1.76
C HIS A 393 1.29 -13.21 1.95
N ALA A 394 1.96 -13.93 1.05
CA ALA A 394 2.25 -15.35 1.20
C ALA A 394 3.19 -15.64 2.40
N GLY A 395 4.18 -14.77 2.65
CA GLY A 395 5.04 -14.81 3.83
C GLY A 395 4.26 -14.65 5.13
N GLN A 396 3.37 -13.66 5.18
CA GLN A 396 2.48 -13.46 6.34
C GLN A 396 1.52 -14.65 6.55
N ALA A 397 0.98 -15.21 5.46
CA ALA A 397 0.11 -16.39 5.53
C ALA A 397 0.85 -17.62 6.07
N ARG A 398 2.11 -17.85 5.65
CA ARG A 398 2.99 -18.92 6.15
C ARG A 398 3.18 -18.83 7.66
N GLN A 399 3.51 -17.64 8.16
CA GLN A 399 3.75 -17.42 9.59
C GLN A 399 2.52 -17.70 10.46
N VAL A 400 1.33 -17.32 9.98
CA VAL A 400 0.12 -17.39 10.79
C VAL A 400 -0.62 -18.73 10.67
N ALA A 401 -0.55 -19.39 9.52
CA ALA A 401 -1.32 -20.61 9.27
C ALA A 401 -0.46 -21.86 8.99
N GLY A 402 0.87 -21.74 8.95
CA GLY A 402 1.75 -22.86 8.62
C GLY A 402 1.55 -23.41 7.20
N LEU A 403 0.93 -22.63 6.31
CA LEU A 403 0.62 -23.04 4.94
C LEU A 403 1.78 -22.73 4.01
N GLU A 404 2.30 -23.74 3.32
CA GLU A 404 3.23 -23.55 2.20
C GLU A 404 2.49 -22.91 1.01
N VAL A 405 2.58 -21.59 0.90
CA VAL A 405 1.96 -20.81 -0.19
C VAL A 405 3.00 -19.90 -0.84
N GLN A 406 2.97 -19.85 -2.18
CA GLN A 406 3.90 -19.05 -2.99
C GLN A 406 3.33 -17.69 -3.40
N SER A 407 2.01 -17.53 -3.33
CA SER A 407 1.31 -16.31 -3.69
C SER A 407 0.01 -16.19 -2.91
N ALA A 408 -0.27 -14.99 -2.39
CA ALA A 408 -1.52 -14.71 -1.72
C ALA A 408 -1.96 -13.25 -1.94
N GLU A 409 -3.27 -13.01 -1.95
CA GLU A 409 -3.82 -11.67 -1.75
C GLU A 409 -4.09 -11.44 -0.26
N SER A 410 -4.09 -10.18 0.18
CA SER A 410 -4.40 -9.85 1.57
C SER A 410 -5.51 -8.82 1.66
N TYR A 411 -6.38 -9.04 2.64
CA TYR A 411 -7.54 -8.21 2.89
C TYR A 411 -7.68 -7.89 4.37
N LEU A 412 -8.09 -6.65 4.62
CA LEU A 412 -8.70 -6.25 5.86
C LEU A 412 -10.22 -6.45 5.75
N LEU A 413 -10.72 -7.52 6.37
CA LEU A 413 -12.12 -7.90 6.32
C LEU A 413 -12.83 -7.65 7.64
N PHE A 414 -13.90 -6.85 7.58
CA PHE A 414 -14.84 -6.64 8.69
C PHE A 414 -16.27 -6.58 8.16
N GLU A 415 -17.26 -6.68 9.06
CA GLU A 415 -18.60 -6.20 8.72
C GLU A 415 -18.55 -4.69 8.43
N GLY A 416 -19.33 -4.22 7.46
CA GLY A 416 -19.32 -2.84 7.00
C GLY A 416 -19.49 -1.82 8.13
N GLY A 417 -20.37 -2.09 9.10
CA GLY A 417 -20.58 -1.22 10.25
C GLY A 417 -19.35 -1.08 11.15
N GLU A 418 -18.59 -2.15 11.32
CA GLU A 418 -17.31 -2.14 12.05
C GLU A 418 -16.22 -1.44 11.22
N TYR A 419 -16.09 -1.76 9.93
CA TYR A 419 -15.12 -1.10 9.04
C TYR A 419 -15.27 0.43 9.09
N TRP A 420 -16.51 0.94 8.96
CA TRP A 420 -16.75 2.39 9.00
C TRP A 420 -16.59 3.01 10.38
N ARG A 421 -16.80 2.24 11.45
CA ARG A 421 -16.48 2.68 12.81
C ARG A 421 -14.99 2.91 12.95
N ARG A 422 -14.15 1.94 12.56
CA ARG A 422 -12.68 2.02 12.59
C ARG A 422 -12.14 3.12 11.69
N PHE A 423 -12.64 3.23 10.46
CA PHE A 423 -12.31 4.34 9.56
C PHE A 423 -12.62 5.71 10.18
N ARG A 424 -13.74 5.83 10.90
CA ARG A 424 -14.09 7.10 11.57
C ARG A 424 -13.20 7.39 12.77
N THR A 425 -12.91 6.39 13.60
CA THR A 425 -12.15 6.56 14.84
C THR A 425 -10.65 6.68 14.62
N SER A 426 -10.12 6.23 13.49
CA SER A 426 -8.71 6.46 13.09
C SER A 426 -8.37 7.95 12.94
N GLY A 427 -9.39 8.80 12.77
CA GLY A 427 -9.22 10.23 12.60
C GLY A 427 -8.75 10.65 11.21
N VAL A 428 -8.41 9.70 10.33
CA VAL A 428 -8.06 9.96 8.91
C VAL A 428 -9.15 10.77 8.17
N PRO A 429 -10.48 10.56 8.39
CA PRO A 429 -11.50 11.35 7.71
C PRO A 429 -11.50 12.83 8.06
N LYS A 430 -10.81 13.23 9.14
CA LYS A 430 -10.65 14.63 9.57
C LYS A 430 -9.44 15.30 8.91
N ARG A 431 -8.80 14.68 7.92
CA ARG A 431 -7.67 15.26 7.20
C ARG A 431 -8.12 16.48 6.39
N TRP A 432 -7.71 17.67 6.82
CA TRP A 432 -8.08 18.96 6.19
C TRP A 432 -7.15 19.38 5.04
N LEU A 433 -6.13 18.58 4.70
CA LEU A 433 -5.01 18.98 3.84
C LEU A 433 -5.20 18.70 2.34
N LEU A 434 -6.39 18.26 1.93
CA LEU A 434 -6.77 18.09 0.52
C LEU A 434 -7.69 19.22 0.02
N GLY A 435 -7.95 20.21 0.88
CA GLY A 435 -8.63 21.45 0.56
C GLY A 435 -7.67 22.54 0.13
#